data_AF-A0A0Q9WS01-F1
#
_entry.id   AF-A0A0Q9WS01-F1
#
_cell.length_a   1.000
_cell.length_b   1.000
_cell.length_c   1.000
_cell.angle_alpha   90.00
_cell.angle_beta   90.00
_cell.angle_gamma   90.00
#
_symmetry.space_group_name_H-M   'P 1'
#
loop_
_entity.id
_entity.type
_entity.pdbx_description
1 polymer ?
#
loop_
_entity_poly.entity_id
_entity_poly.type
_entity_poly.pdbx_seq_one_letter_code
_entity_poly.pdbx_strand_id
1 'polypeptide(L)'
;MECTQENGKHLCRVCMDSSLTLIEIFSKQQVTDLCYPALPDMINNVLEENYQVKQDALPQHICLDCVLAAENAFHFKQRCQQSFSHFCQLLKGQRIEDAENPVGLRKEAKETDIHVTKNMVASCQFVQGEENTDKNLE
;
A
#
# COMPACT_ATOMS: atom_id res chain seq x y z
N MET A 1 0.46 34.27 -23.81
CA MET A 1 -0.09 32.92 -24.04
C MET A 1 -1.07 32.66 -22.94
N GLU A 2 -2.36 32.81 -23.22
CA GLU A 2 -3.42 32.44 -22.29
C GLU A 2 -3.61 30.93 -22.39
N CYS A 3 -3.23 30.20 -21.35
CA CYS A 3 -3.56 28.78 -21.23
C CYS A 3 -5.05 28.69 -20.88
N THR A 4 -5.89 28.35 -21.84
CA THR A 4 -7.32 28.12 -21.61
C THR A 4 -7.50 26.96 -20.62
N GLN A 5 -8.18 27.25 -19.51
CA GLN A 5 -8.32 26.39 -18.33
C GLN A 5 -9.31 25.21 -18.49
N GLU A 6 -9.60 24.77 -19.71
CA GLU A 6 -10.64 23.75 -19.95
C GLU A 6 -10.09 22.36 -20.29
N ASN A 7 -8.80 22.23 -20.64
CA ASN A 7 -8.23 20.95 -21.08
C ASN A 7 -7.91 19.96 -19.94
N GLY A 8 -7.80 20.41 -18.69
CA GLY A 8 -7.46 19.54 -17.55
C GLY A 8 -8.60 18.67 -17.04
N LYS A 9 -9.84 18.94 -17.46
CA LYS A 9 -11.03 18.14 -17.10
C LYS A 9 -11.19 16.88 -17.95
N HIS A 10 -10.40 16.75 -19.01
CA HIS A 10 -10.51 15.67 -20.00
C HIS A 10 -9.26 14.81 -20.05
N LEU A 11 -8.47 14.74 -18.98
CA LEU A 11 -7.27 13.90 -18.92
C LEU A 11 -7.26 13.08 -17.64
N CYS A 12 -6.85 11.82 -17.74
CA CYS A 12 -6.54 11.00 -16.60
C CYS A 12 -5.25 11.52 -15.91
N ARG A 13 -5.31 11.73 -14.60
CA ARG A 13 -4.16 12.14 -13.77
C ARG A 13 -2.99 11.16 -13.81
N VAL A 14 -3.24 9.90 -14.15
CA VAL A 14 -2.23 8.83 -14.14
C VAL A 14 -1.69 8.56 -15.54
N CYS A 15 -2.56 8.19 -16.49
CA CYS A 15 -2.12 7.78 -17.83
C CYS A 15 -2.13 8.91 -18.86
N MET A 16 -2.59 10.11 -18.51
CA MET A 16 -2.71 11.28 -19.40
C MET A 16 -3.63 11.05 -20.61
N ASP A 17 -4.40 9.95 -20.65
CA ASP A 17 -5.37 9.68 -21.70
C ASP A 17 -6.63 10.53 -21.53
N SER A 18 -7.21 10.98 -22.63
CA SER A 18 -8.46 11.73 -22.70
C SER A 18 -9.68 10.90 -23.11
N SER A 19 -9.48 9.64 -23.48
CA SER A 19 -10.46 8.79 -24.14
C SER A 19 -11.07 7.74 -23.21
N LEU A 20 -11.52 8.13 -22.01
CA LEU A 20 -12.12 7.19 -21.04
C LEU A 20 -13.25 7.81 -20.23
N THR A 21 -14.09 6.98 -19.62
CA THR A 21 -14.96 7.40 -18.52
C THR A 21 -14.06 7.84 -17.35
N LEU A 22 -13.96 9.15 -17.19
CA LEU A 22 -13.20 9.81 -16.14
C LEU A 22 -14.12 10.06 -14.94
N ILE A 23 -13.60 9.80 -13.74
CA ILE A 23 -14.28 10.12 -12.48
C ILE A 23 -13.45 11.11 -11.68
N GLU A 24 -14.12 11.91 -10.85
CA GLU A 24 -13.45 12.85 -9.94
C GLU A 24 -12.72 12.10 -8.82
N ILE A 25 -11.44 12.42 -8.61
CA ILE A 25 -10.63 11.80 -7.55
C ILE A 25 -11.17 12.15 -6.16
N PHE A 26 -11.63 13.38 -5.96
CA PHE A 26 -12.06 13.91 -4.66
C PHE A 26 -13.59 13.99 -4.50
N SER A 27 -14.33 13.09 -5.16
CA SER A 27 -15.80 13.11 -5.09
C SER A 27 -16.31 12.70 -3.71
N LYS A 28 -17.26 13.47 -3.17
CA LYS A 28 -17.87 13.24 -1.84
C LYS A 28 -18.68 11.94 -1.76
N GLN A 29 -19.02 11.35 -2.90
CA GLN A 29 -19.93 10.21 -2.99
C GLN A 29 -19.26 8.86 -2.74
N GLN A 30 -17.93 8.82 -2.63
CA GLN A 30 -17.17 7.56 -2.47
C GLN A 30 -17.12 7.05 -1.03
N VAL A 31 -17.68 7.78 -0.07
CA VAL A 31 -17.72 7.39 1.35
C VAL A 31 -19.04 6.67 1.64
N THR A 32 -19.24 5.49 1.05
CA THR A 32 -20.44 4.66 1.32
C THR A 32 -20.18 3.57 2.36
N ASP A 33 -18.92 3.22 2.61
CA ASP A 33 -18.53 2.20 3.58
C ASP A 33 -17.39 2.73 4.46
N LEU A 34 -17.63 2.83 5.77
CA LEU A 34 -16.62 3.31 6.75
C LEU A 34 -15.37 2.41 6.81
N CYS A 35 -15.45 1.19 6.27
CA CYS A 35 -14.35 0.23 6.21
C CYS A 35 -13.52 0.29 4.93
N TYR A 36 -13.89 1.12 3.93
CA TYR A 36 -13.12 1.23 2.70
C TYR A 36 -12.45 2.61 2.60
N PRO A 37 -11.12 2.66 2.38
CA PRO A 37 -10.41 3.93 2.22
C PRO A 37 -10.94 4.69 1.00
N ALA A 38 -10.93 6.02 1.06
CA ALA A 38 -11.31 6.82 -0.09
C ALA A 38 -10.27 6.67 -1.21
N LEU A 39 -10.69 6.86 -2.46
CA LEU A 39 -9.80 6.80 -3.63
C LEU A 39 -8.51 7.62 -3.52
N PRO A 40 -8.51 8.89 -3.08
CA PRO A 40 -7.26 9.64 -2.94
C PRO A 40 -6.32 9.00 -1.90
N ASP A 41 -6.87 8.40 -0.85
CA ASP A 41 -6.07 7.71 0.18
C ASP A 41 -5.44 6.44 -0.38
N MET A 42 -6.21 5.65 -1.15
CA MET A 42 -5.68 4.44 -1.82
C MET A 42 -4.55 4.79 -2.79
N ILE A 43 -4.74 5.83 -3.62
CA ILE A 43 -3.74 6.30 -4.57
C ILE A 43 -2.49 6.80 -3.81
N ASN A 44 -2.66 7.67 -2.83
CA ASN A 44 -1.52 8.25 -2.10
C ASN A 44 -0.79 7.25 -1.22
N ASN A 45 -1.45 6.16 -0.80
CA ASN A 45 -0.79 5.09 -0.07
C ASN A 45 0.26 4.36 -0.92
N VAL A 46 0.08 4.28 -2.24
CA VAL A 46 1.01 3.55 -3.13
C VAL A 46 2.04 4.45 -3.81
N LEU A 47 1.92 5.77 -3.68
CA LEU A 47 2.83 6.74 -4.30
C LEU A 47 3.81 7.35 -3.30
N GLU A 48 4.97 7.80 -3.79
CA GLU A 48 5.87 8.66 -3.02
C GLU A 48 5.30 10.07 -2.88
N GLU A 49 5.71 10.80 -1.86
CA GLU A 49 5.19 12.12 -1.47
C GLU A 49 5.15 13.12 -2.64
N ASN A 50 6.18 13.12 -3.49
CA ASN A 50 6.28 14.04 -4.64
C ASN A 50 5.23 13.78 -5.75
N TYR A 51 4.61 12.60 -5.77
CA TYR A 51 3.66 12.19 -6.79
C TYR A 51 2.22 12.10 -6.28
N GLN A 52 1.99 12.41 -5.01
CA GLN A 52 0.66 12.32 -4.41
C GLN A 52 -0.36 13.20 -5.12
N VAL A 53 -1.59 12.67 -5.23
CA VAL A 53 -2.74 13.41 -5.71
C VAL A 53 -3.23 14.37 -4.62
N LYS A 54 -3.48 15.60 -5.03
CA LYS A 54 -3.99 16.69 -4.20
C LYS A 54 -4.87 17.60 -5.06
N GLN A 55 -5.66 18.46 -4.41
CA GLN A 55 -6.44 19.48 -5.09
C GLN A 55 -5.50 20.58 -5.61
N ASP A 56 -4.98 20.38 -6.81
CA ASP A 56 -3.99 21.23 -7.47
C ASP A 56 -4.39 21.56 -8.92
N ALA A 57 -3.53 22.29 -9.62
CA ALA A 57 -3.76 22.71 -11.01
C ALA A 57 -3.57 21.57 -12.04
N LEU A 58 -3.18 20.37 -11.60
CA LEU A 58 -3.02 19.20 -12.46
C LEU A 58 -4.39 18.48 -12.60
N PRO A 59 -4.55 17.53 -13.55
CA PRO A 59 -5.84 16.86 -13.77
C PRO A 59 -6.42 16.27 -12.48
N GLN A 60 -7.71 16.53 -12.24
CA GLN A 60 -8.44 16.13 -11.04
C GLN A 60 -9.34 14.90 -11.26
N HIS A 61 -9.18 14.25 -12.42
CA HIS A 61 -9.92 13.07 -12.80
C HIS A 61 -9.00 11.88 -13.06
N ILE A 62 -9.53 10.69 -12.87
CA ILE A 62 -8.85 9.42 -13.13
C ILE A 62 -9.76 8.51 -13.94
N CYS A 63 -9.21 7.75 -14.87
CA CYS A 63 -9.98 6.77 -15.62
C CYS A 63 -10.20 5.50 -14.80
N LEU A 64 -11.23 4.73 -15.14
CA LEU A 64 -11.58 3.48 -14.45
C LEU A 64 -10.42 2.47 -14.43
N ASP A 65 -9.65 2.35 -15.51
CA ASP A 65 -8.50 1.43 -15.57
C ASP A 65 -7.42 1.80 -14.54
N CYS A 66 -7.13 3.09 -14.38
CA CYS A 66 -6.18 3.57 -13.39
C CYS A 66 -6.74 3.50 -11.96
N VAL A 67 -8.06 3.59 -11.76
CA VAL A 67 -8.69 3.31 -10.47
C VAL A 67 -8.46 1.85 -10.09
N LEU A 68 -8.80 0.91 -10.96
CA LEU A 68 -8.60 -0.53 -10.72
C LEU A 68 -7.13 -0.86 -10.46
N ALA A 69 -6.20 -0.23 -11.20
CA ALA A 69 -4.77 -0.39 -10.97
C ALA A 69 -4.35 0.11 -9.59
N ALA A 70 -4.84 1.28 -9.16
CA ALA A 70 -4.56 1.84 -7.84
C ALA A 70 -5.11 0.96 -6.71
N GLU A 71 -6.36 0.49 -6.82
CA GLU A 71 -6.97 -0.42 -5.85
C GLU A 71 -6.18 -1.73 -5.73
N ASN A 72 -5.85 -2.35 -6.86
CA ASN A 72 -5.07 -3.58 -6.88
C ASN A 72 -3.68 -3.38 -6.25
N ALA A 73 -3.00 -2.29 -6.56
CA ALA A 73 -1.70 -1.97 -5.97
C ALA A 73 -1.80 -1.74 -4.45
N PHE A 74 -2.84 -1.05 -4.00
CA PHE A 74 -3.11 -0.81 -2.59
C PHE A 74 -3.32 -2.13 -1.83
N HIS A 75 -4.24 -2.97 -2.29
CA HIS A 75 -4.53 -4.27 -1.66
C HIS A 75 -3.32 -5.21 -1.69
N PHE A 76 -2.57 -5.20 -2.80
CA PHE A 76 -1.34 -5.97 -2.91
C PHE A 76 -0.30 -5.52 -1.89
N LYS A 77 -0.06 -4.20 -1.74
CA LYS A 77 0.84 -3.65 -0.74
C LYS A 77 0.44 -4.04 0.69
N GLN A 78 -0.85 -3.91 1.03
CA GLN A 78 -1.36 -4.29 2.35
C GLN A 78 -1.11 -5.78 2.64
N ARG A 79 -1.37 -6.66 1.67
CA ARG A 79 -1.13 -8.11 1.80
C ARG A 79 0.36 -8.43 1.98
N CYS A 80 1.24 -7.74 1.27
CA CYS A 80 2.69 -7.87 1.45
C CYS A 80 3.11 -7.44 2.87
N GLN A 81 2.59 -6.33 3.39
CA GLN A 81 2.89 -5.86 4.74
C GLN A 81 2.41 -6.83 5.83
N GLN A 82 1.17 -7.33 5.69
CA GLN A 82 0.60 -8.32 6.63
C GLN A 82 1.40 -9.62 6.64
N SER A 83 1.68 -10.17 5.45
CA SER A 83 2.47 -11.40 5.34
C SER A 83 3.89 -11.23 5.87
N PHE A 84 4.54 -10.09 5.59
CA PHE A 84 5.85 -9.77 6.16
C PHE A 84 5.82 -9.73 7.69
N SER A 85 4.84 -9.04 8.29
CA SER A 85 4.67 -9.01 9.75
C SER A 85 4.48 -10.41 10.32
N HIS A 86 3.62 -11.23 9.71
CA HIS A 86 3.38 -12.61 10.11
C HIS A 86 4.66 -13.46 10.07
N PHE A 87 5.42 -13.40 8.97
CA PHE A 87 6.67 -14.14 8.86
C PHE A 87 7.75 -13.63 9.83
N CYS A 88 7.86 -12.32 10.06
CA CYS A 88 8.74 -11.76 11.09
C CYS A 88 8.40 -12.31 12.49
N GLN A 89 7.11 -12.47 12.82
CA GLN A 89 6.68 -13.03 14.11
C GLN A 89 7.06 -14.51 14.25
N LEU A 90 6.83 -15.31 13.21
CA LEU A 90 7.23 -16.73 13.20
C LEU A 90 8.74 -16.88 13.39
N LEU A 91 9.55 -16.07 12.70
CA LEU A 91 11.02 -16.10 12.85
C LEU A 91 11.48 -15.67 14.25
N LYS A 92 10.75 -14.76 14.91
CA LYS A 92 11.04 -14.37 16.31
C LYS A 92 10.62 -15.46 17.31
N GLY A 93 9.53 -16.17 17.04
CA GLY A 93 8.99 -17.25 17.87
C GLY A 93 9.73 -18.59 17.77
N GLN A 94 10.54 -18.80 16.72
CA GLN A 94 11.39 -19.98 16.55
C GLN A 94 12.66 -19.99 17.42
N ARG A 95 12.73 -19.17 18.48
CA ARG A 95 13.83 -19.17 19.47
C ARG A 95 13.42 -19.73 20.83
N ILE A 96 12.68 -20.83 20.86
CA ILE A 96 12.62 -21.71 22.05
C ILE A 96 12.61 -23.16 21.55
N GLU A 97 13.40 -24.00 22.25
CA GLU A 97 13.53 -25.47 22.17
C GLU A 97 14.79 -26.04 21.47
N ASP A 98 15.96 -25.71 22.01
CA ASP A 98 16.97 -26.75 22.27
C ASP A 98 16.52 -27.57 23.50
N ALA A 99 15.57 -28.49 23.31
CA ALA A 99 15.27 -29.59 24.23
C ALA A 99 14.52 -30.70 23.47
N GLU A 100 15.30 -31.63 22.92
CA GLU A 100 14.96 -33.05 22.65
C GLU A 100 13.68 -33.38 21.82
N ASN A 101 13.87 -33.48 20.49
CA ASN A 101 13.19 -34.20 19.38
C ASN A 101 12.27 -35.41 19.73
N PRO A 102 11.30 -35.92 18.89
CA PRO A 102 10.93 -35.60 17.48
C PRO A 102 9.42 -35.59 17.10
N VAL A 103 9.02 -34.75 16.14
CA VAL A 103 8.06 -35.16 15.07
C VAL A 103 8.40 -34.49 13.72
N GLY A 104 9.01 -35.29 12.83
CA GLY A 104 8.58 -35.37 11.43
C GLY A 104 8.82 -34.20 10.45
N LEU A 105 10.02 -33.60 10.42
CA LEU A 105 10.39 -32.77 9.26
C LEU A 105 10.81 -33.68 8.08
N ARG A 106 10.00 -33.75 7.02
CA ARG A 106 10.46 -34.20 5.71
C ARG A 106 11.53 -33.22 5.24
N LYS A 107 12.80 -33.60 5.44
CA LYS A 107 13.96 -32.97 4.79
C LYS A 107 13.79 -33.18 3.29
N GLU A 108 13.88 -32.11 2.50
CA GLU A 108 14.71 -31.97 1.29
C GLU A 108 14.50 -30.56 0.70
N ALA A 109 15.34 -29.60 1.12
CA ALA A 109 15.74 -28.50 0.25
C ALA A 109 17.24 -28.31 0.50
N LYS A 110 18.01 -28.59 -0.53
CA LYS A 110 19.47 -28.68 -0.50
C LYS A 110 20.07 -27.34 -0.14
N GLU A 111 21.07 -27.43 0.71
CA GLU A 111 21.96 -26.38 1.15
C GLU A 111 22.78 -25.84 -0.03
N THR A 112 22.26 -24.81 -0.71
CA THR A 112 23.04 -23.92 -1.59
C THR A 112 22.36 -22.55 -1.66
N ASP A 113 23.00 -21.55 -1.03
CA ASP A 113 22.92 -20.12 -1.34
C ASP A 113 21.58 -19.39 -1.23
N ILE A 114 20.93 -19.46 -0.07
CA ILE A 114 20.29 -18.25 0.44
C ILE A 114 21.32 -17.59 1.35
N HIS A 115 22.10 -16.66 0.79
CA HIS A 115 22.66 -15.56 1.56
C HIS A 115 21.47 -14.79 2.17
N VAL A 116 20.88 -15.35 3.24
CA VAL A 116 19.98 -14.66 4.16
C VAL A 116 20.88 -13.70 4.89
N THR A 117 21.23 -12.63 4.19
CA THR A 117 22.05 -11.56 4.76
C THR A 117 21.31 -11.09 5.99
N LYS A 118 22.09 -10.78 7.02
CA LYS A 118 21.69 -10.29 8.35
C LYS A 118 20.80 -9.02 8.32
N ASN A 119 20.30 -8.62 7.14
CA ASN A 119 19.56 -7.41 6.83
C ASN A 119 18.04 -7.52 7.03
N MET A 120 17.43 -8.71 6.93
CA MET A 120 15.96 -8.82 7.10
C MET A 120 15.51 -8.57 8.56
N VAL A 121 16.35 -8.89 9.54
CA VAL A 121 16.06 -8.64 10.96
C VAL A 121 16.02 -7.14 11.27
N ALA A 122 16.83 -6.34 10.56
CA ALA A 122 16.80 -4.87 10.67
C ALA A 122 15.54 -4.27 10.05
N SER A 123 15.02 -4.84 8.95
CA SER A 123 13.78 -4.36 8.31
C SER A 123 12.51 -4.67 9.10
N CYS A 124 12.51 -5.67 10.00
CA CYS A 124 11.36 -5.94 10.89
C CYS A 124 11.15 -4.87 11.99
N GLN A 125 12.00 -3.83 12.09
CA GLN A 125 11.88 -2.77 13.11
C GLN A 125 10.99 -1.59 12.68
N PHE A 126 10.56 -1.52 11.41
CA PHE A 126 9.87 -0.34 10.86
C PHE A 126 8.33 -0.46 10.79
N VAL A 127 7.73 -1.50 11.38
CA VAL A 127 6.26 -1.69 11.37
C VAL A 127 5.69 -1.50 12.79
N GLN A 128 5.98 -0.35 13.39
CA GLN A 128 5.16 0.26 14.44
C GLN A 128 4.90 1.68 13.90
N GLY A 129 3.76 1.95 13.28
CA GLY A 129 2.51 2.15 14.02
C GLY A 129 2.56 3.53 14.66
N GLU A 130 2.41 4.59 13.86
CA GLU A 130 1.96 5.89 14.37
C GLU A 130 0.48 5.73 14.75
N GLU A 131 0.23 5.23 15.95
CA GLU A 131 -1.08 5.31 16.58
C GLU A 131 -0.89 5.49 18.10
N ASN A 132 -1.01 6.74 18.55
CA ASN A 132 -1.36 7.09 19.94
C ASN A 132 -2.00 8.48 19.89
N THR A 133 -3.32 8.55 19.68
CA THR A 133 -4.34 8.75 20.73
C THR A 133 -3.95 9.76 21.80
N ASP A 134 -4.42 11.01 21.64
CA ASP A 134 -4.91 11.77 22.78
C ASP A 134 -6.45 11.75 22.73
N LYS A 135 -7.00 10.84 23.54
CA LYS A 135 -8.37 10.91 24.05
C LYS A 135 -8.32 11.54 25.43
N ASN A 136 -9.41 12.23 25.77
CA ASN A 136 -9.90 12.67 27.08
C ASN A 136 -9.46 14.08 27.51
N LEU A 137 -10.28 14.90 28.15
CA LEU A 137 -11.69 14.87 28.56
C LEU A 137 -11.87 16.18 29.35
N GLU A 138 -12.76 17.08 28.91
CA GLU A 138 -13.62 17.99 29.71
C GLU A 138 -14.24 19.09 28.81
#